data_AF-W2DHA6-F1
#
_entry.id   AF-W2DHA6-F1
#
_cell.length_a   1.000
_cell.length_b   1.000
_cell.length_c   1.000
_cell.angle_alpha   90.00
_cell.angle_beta   90.00
_cell.angle_gamma   90.00
#
_symmetry.space_group_name_H-M   'P 1'
#
loop_
_entity.id
_entity.type
_entity.pdbx_description
1 polymer ?
#
loop_
_entity_poly.entity_id
_entity_poly.type
_entity_poly.pdbx_seq_one_letter_code
_entity_poly.pdbx_strand_id
1 'polypeptide(L)'
;MSTATNTAEFLEELNGGAFASQIGHALSEVASGVVDHGKAGKLVITLDFSQIGESSQVKIKHKLDYKVPTKRGTRSENTSLDTPMHVGSGGKITLFAEKHDQLFTREEAPIKPRT
;
A
#
# COMPACT_ATOMS: atom_id res chain seq x y z
N MET A 1 15.68 -5.09 15.34
CA MET A 1 14.24 -4.99 15.68
C MET A 1 13.48 -4.65 14.42
N SER A 2 12.29 -5.22 14.21
CA SER A 2 11.45 -4.87 13.06
C SER A 2 10.89 -3.46 13.23
N THR A 3 11.08 -2.61 12.24
CA THR A 3 10.49 -1.27 12.21
C THR A 3 9.12 -1.38 11.56
N ALA A 4 8.08 -0.91 12.23
CA ALA A 4 6.73 -0.95 11.68
C ALA A 4 6.60 -0.02 10.48
N THR A 5 6.01 -0.52 9.39
CA THR A 5 5.64 0.29 8.23
C THR A 5 4.52 1.27 8.62
N ASN A 6 4.59 2.51 8.13
CA ASN A 6 3.51 3.47 8.27
C ASN A 6 2.34 3.05 7.37
N THR A 7 1.22 2.69 7.97
CA THR A 7 0.05 2.16 7.25
C THR A 7 -0.64 3.18 6.36
N ALA A 8 -0.69 4.46 6.76
CA ALA A 8 -1.32 5.51 5.96
C ALA A 8 -0.52 5.77 4.68
N GLU A 9 0.78 5.99 4.84
CA GLU A 9 1.73 6.17 3.73
C GLU A 9 1.72 4.96 2.79
N PHE A 10 1.73 3.74 3.35
CA PHE A 10 1.63 2.51 2.56
C PHE A 10 0.39 2.47 1.67
N LEU A 11 -0.81 2.76 2.21
CA LEU A 11 -2.06 2.73 1.44
C LEU A 11 -2.11 3.85 0.38
N GLU A 12 -1.51 5.01 0.65
CA GLU A 12 -1.38 6.12 -0.29
C GLU A 12 -0.35 5.84 -1.39
N GLU A 13 0.64 5.02 -1.14
CA GLU A 13 1.63 4.61 -2.14
C GLU A 13 1.09 3.53 -3.09
N LEU A 14 0.17 2.67 -2.63
CA LEU A 14 -0.41 1.61 -3.45
C LEU A 14 -1.14 2.18 -4.67
N ASN A 15 -0.69 1.74 -5.86
CA ASN A 15 -1.14 2.24 -7.16
C ASN A 15 -1.19 3.79 -7.25
N GLY A 16 -0.20 4.46 -6.65
CA GLY A 16 -0.11 5.93 -6.64
C GLY A 16 -1.29 6.62 -5.93
N GLY A 17 -1.90 5.95 -4.96
CA GLY A 17 -3.00 6.50 -4.14
C GLY A 17 -4.40 6.22 -4.67
N ALA A 18 -4.50 5.66 -5.88
CA ALA A 18 -5.79 5.24 -6.44
C ALA A 18 -6.46 4.16 -5.57
N PHE A 19 -5.67 3.27 -4.96
CA PHE A 19 -6.20 2.23 -4.09
C PHE A 19 -6.85 2.80 -2.82
N ALA A 20 -6.21 3.77 -2.17
CA ALA A 20 -6.80 4.49 -1.03
C ALA A 20 -8.12 5.16 -1.40
N SER A 21 -8.19 5.77 -2.58
CA SER A 21 -9.41 6.40 -3.10
C SER A 21 -10.53 5.38 -3.35
N GLN A 22 -10.20 4.23 -3.94
CA GLN A 22 -11.13 3.13 -4.16
C GLN A 22 -11.70 2.56 -2.86
N ILE A 23 -10.84 2.38 -1.83
CA ILE A 23 -11.28 1.95 -0.50
C ILE A 23 -12.27 2.96 0.10
N GLY A 24 -11.96 4.26 0.02
CA GLY A 24 -12.83 5.32 0.53
C GLY A 24 -14.22 5.32 -0.11
N HIS A 25 -14.27 5.16 -1.44
CA HIS A 25 -15.54 5.03 -2.16
C HIS A 25 -16.29 3.75 -1.79
N ALA A 26 -15.61 2.60 -1.75
CA ALA A 26 -16.22 1.32 -1.41
C ALA A 26 -16.80 1.31 0.01
N LEU A 27 -16.10 1.91 0.98
CA LEU A 27 -16.60 2.07 2.36
C LEU A 27 -17.90 2.88 2.40
N SER A 28 -17.92 4.01 1.71
CA SER A 28 -19.07 4.92 1.67
C SER A 28 -20.29 4.23 1.03
N GLU A 29 -20.06 3.49 -0.05
CA GLU A 29 -21.11 2.83 -0.79
C GLU A 29 -21.70 1.62 -0.04
N VAL A 30 -20.84 0.78 0.55
CA VAL A 30 -21.29 -0.33 1.39
C VAL A 30 -22.10 0.20 2.58
N ALA A 31 -21.63 1.27 3.23
CA ALA A 31 -22.35 1.89 4.33
C ALA A 31 -23.72 2.43 3.91
N SER A 32 -23.81 3.16 2.79
CA SER A 32 -25.10 3.66 2.26
C SER A 32 -26.05 2.50 1.99
N GLY A 33 -25.61 1.47 1.26
CA GLY A 33 -26.46 0.32 0.95
C GLY A 33 -26.97 -0.40 2.20
N VAL A 34 -26.14 -0.53 3.24
CA VAL A 34 -26.54 -1.14 4.52
C VAL A 34 -27.64 -0.34 5.19
N VAL A 35 -27.51 0.99 5.25
CA VAL A 35 -28.52 1.88 5.87
C VAL A 35 -29.80 1.90 5.04
N ASP A 36 -29.70 2.02 3.71
CA ASP A 36 -30.84 2.17 2.80
C ASP A 36 -31.69 0.90 2.68
N HIS A 37 -31.09 -0.27 2.92
CA HIS A 37 -31.74 -1.56 2.69
C HIS A 37 -31.82 -2.47 3.91
N GLY A 38 -31.21 -2.09 5.04
CA GLY A 38 -31.26 -2.85 6.30
C GLY A 38 -30.64 -4.25 6.21
N LYS A 39 -29.77 -4.49 5.22
CA LYS A 39 -29.11 -5.78 4.98
C LYS A 39 -27.61 -5.64 5.22
N ALA A 40 -26.96 -6.73 5.59
CA ALA A 40 -25.51 -6.74 5.81
C ALA A 40 -24.74 -6.52 4.48
N GLY A 41 -23.73 -5.65 4.54
CA GLY A 41 -22.72 -5.45 3.50
C GLY A 41 -21.38 -6.07 3.90
N LYS A 42 -20.46 -6.23 2.94
CA LYS A 42 -19.13 -6.78 3.20
C LYS A 42 -18.08 -6.09 2.34
N LEU A 43 -16.92 -5.80 2.90
CA LEU A 43 -15.73 -5.33 2.20
C LEU A 43 -14.52 -6.16 2.67
N VAL A 44 -13.71 -6.64 1.73
CA VAL A 44 -12.53 -7.46 1.97
C VAL A 44 -11.37 -6.86 1.20
N ILE A 45 -10.26 -6.61 1.91
CA ILE A 45 -8.98 -6.23 1.34
C ILE A 45 -8.04 -7.43 1.50
N THR A 46 -7.49 -7.90 0.40
CA THR A 46 -6.48 -8.98 0.39
C THR A 46 -5.17 -8.42 -0.13
N LEU A 47 -4.09 -8.66 0.61
CA LEU A 47 -2.73 -8.27 0.25
C LEU A 47 -1.86 -9.52 0.15
N ASP A 48 -1.48 -9.91 -1.07
CA ASP A 48 -0.60 -11.05 -1.30
C ASP A 48 0.82 -10.55 -1.60
N PHE A 49 1.81 -11.08 -0.89
CA PHE A 49 3.20 -10.70 -1.01
C PHE A 49 3.98 -11.77 -1.79
N SER A 50 4.77 -11.33 -2.76
CA SER A 50 5.72 -12.18 -3.49
C SER A 50 7.03 -11.46 -3.70
N GLN A 51 8.16 -12.13 -3.48
CA GLN A 51 9.48 -11.53 -3.73
C GLN A 51 9.70 -11.35 -5.24
N ILE A 52 10.31 -10.24 -5.64
CA ILE A 52 10.70 -10.00 -7.04
C ILE A 52 12.13 -10.53 -7.25
N GLY A 53 12.24 -11.73 -7.82
CA GLY A 53 13.53 -12.38 -8.07
C GLY A 53 14.36 -12.53 -6.79
N GLU A 54 15.65 -12.21 -6.88
CA GLU A 54 16.59 -12.21 -5.74
C GLU A 54 16.78 -10.81 -5.12
N SER A 55 15.90 -9.86 -5.44
CA SER A 55 16.01 -8.47 -4.97
C SER A 55 15.37 -8.27 -3.58
N SER A 56 15.65 -7.11 -2.97
CA SER A 56 14.96 -6.61 -1.77
C SER A 56 13.60 -5.98 -2.08
N GLN A 57 13.00 -6.28 -3.22
CA GLN A 57 11.67 -5.80 -3.60
C GLN A 57 10.61 -6.89 -3.43
N VAL A 58 9.42 -6.46 -3.01
CA VAL A 58 8.23 -7.29 -2.90
C VAL A 58 7.16 -6.76 -3.84
N LYS A 59 6.56 -7.64 -4.62
CA LYS A 59 5.33 -7.38 -5.35
C LYS A 59 4.17 -7.62 -4.40
N ILE A 60 3.37 -6.57 -4.21
CA ILE A 60 2.17 -6.61 -3.38
C ILE A 60 0.96 -6.57 -4.30
N LYS A 61 0.30 -7.72 -4.43
CA LYS A 61 -0.99 -7.83 -5.08
C LYS A 61 -2.07 -7.40 -4.12
N HIS A 62 -2.72 -6.29 -4.41
CA HIS A 62 -3.78 -5.73 -3.60
C HIS A 62 -5.11 -5.92 -4.31
N LYS A 63 -6.01 -6.62 -3.62
CA LYS A 63 -7.34 -6.94 -4.10
C LYS A 63 -8.39 -6.33 -3.18
N LEU A 64 -9.33 -5.59 -3.78
CA LEU A 64 -10.50 -5.04 -3.11
C LEU A 64 -11.74 -5.77 -3.63
N ASP A 65 -12.39 -6.53 -2.75
CA ASP A 65 -13.65 -7.21 -3.01
C ASP A 65 -14.73 -6.66 -2.08
N TYR A 66 -15.80 -6.08 -2.62
CA TYR A 66 -16.91 -5.60 -1.79
C TYR A 66 -18.29 -5.96 -2.35
N LYS A 67 -19.26 -6.05 -1.42
CA LYS A 67 -20.66 -6.38 -1.67
C LYS A 67 -21.53 -5.32 -1.01
N VAL A 68 -22.20 -4.55 -1.84
CA VAL A 68 -23.19 -3.55 -1.45
C VAL A 68 -24.57 -4.21 -1.50
N PRO A 69 -25.33 -4.24 -0.41
CA PRO A 69 -26.69 -4.72 -0.46
C PRO A 69 -27.56 -3.76 -1.28
N THR A 70 -28.53 -4.30 -2.03
CA THR A 70 -29.52 -3.48 -2.77
C THR A 70 -30.94 -3.90 -2.41
N LYS A 71 -31.93 -3.13 -2.88
CA LYS A 71 -33.37 -3.47 -2.72
C LYS A 71 -33.65 -4.90 -3.18
N ARG A 72 -33.09 -5.32 -4.31
CA ARG A 72 -33.16 -6.69 -4.85
C ARG A 72 -31.75 -7.22 -5.15
N GLY A 73 -31.21 -8.03 -4.24
CA GLY A 73 -29.91 -8.67 -4.40
C GLY A 73 -28.74 -7.88 -3.81
N THR A 74 -27.57 -8.00 -4.44
CA THR A 74 -26.31 -7.37 -4.03
C THR A 74 -25.56 -6.88 -5.27
N ARG A 75 -24.95 -5.69 -5.20
CA ARG A 75 -23.93 -5.23 -6.15
C ARG A 75 -22.57 -5.67 -5.65
N SER A 76 -21.71 -6.19 -6.51
CA SER A 76 -20.35 -6.59 -6.14
C SER A 76 -19.33 -6.03 -7.09
N GLU A 77 -18.19 -5.64 -6.55
CA GLU A 77 -17.06 -5.12 -7.31
C GLU A 77 -15.77 -5.77 -6.80
N ASN A 78 -14.91 -6.13 -7.75
CA ASN A 78 -13.66 -6.83 -7.52
C ASN A 78 -12.59 -6.18 -8.38
N THR A 79 -11.61 -5.57 -7.73
CA THR A 79 -10.44 -4.97 -8.37
C THR A 79 -9.20 -5.63 -7.83
N SER A 80 -8.29 -6.03 -8.71
CA SER A 80 -7.00 -6.61 -8.36
C SER A 80 -5.92 -5.91 -9.16
N LEU A 81 -4.93 -5.39 -8.45
CA LEU A 81 -3.78 -4.70 -9.02
C LEU A 81 -2.52 -5.09 -8.24
N ASP A 82 -1.36 -4.90 -8.85
CA ASP A 82 -0.08 -5.25 -8.26
C ASP A 82 0.81 -3.99 -8.19
N THR A 83 1.48 -3.77 -7.07
CA THR A 83 2.47 -2.69 -6.92
C THR A 83 3.79 -3.25 -6.41
N PRO A 84 4.92 -3.00 -7.11
CA PRO A 84 6.24 -3.33 -6.60
C PRO A 84 6.63 -2.31 -5.52
N MET A 85 7.11 -2.80 -4.38
CA MET A 85 7.55 -2.00 -3.24
C MET A 85 8.93 -2.46 -2.78
N HIS A 86 9.72 -1.54 -2.21
CA HIS A 86 11.02 -1.84 -1.62
C HIS A 86 10.89 -2.22 -0.16
N VAL A 87 11.73 -3.17 0.28
CA VAL A 87 11.90 -3.53 1.68
C VAL A 87 13.23 -2.95 2.16
N GLY A 88 13.15 -1.92 3.01
CA GLY A 88 14.29 -1.25 3.62
C GLY A 88 14.74 -1.87 4.94
N SER A 89 15.64 -1.17 5.62
CA SER A 89 16.20 -1.54 6.91
C SER A 89 15.10 -1.80 7.95
N GLY A 90 15.22 -2.90 8.67
CA GLY A 90 14.23 -3.29 9.68
C GLY A 90 12.91 -3.79 9.11
N GLY A 91 12.80 -4.04 7.80
CA GLY A 91 11.59 -4.58 7.15
C GLY A 91 10.54 -3.53 6.80
N LYS A 92 10.89 -2.24 6.81
CA LYS A 92 10.00 -1.16 6.40
C LYS A 92 9.69 -1.27 4.91
N ILE A 93 8.41 -1.17 4.55
CA ILE A 93 7.97 -1.20 3.14
C ILE A 93 7.72 0.23 2.68
N THR A 94 8.30 0.60 1.54
CA THR A 94 8.14 1.92 0.92
C THR A 94 8.14 1.80 -0.60
N LEU A 95 7.47 2.72 -1.30
CA LEU A 95 7.47 2.77 -2.76
C LEU A 95 8.86 3.11 -3.31
N PHE A 96 9.60 3.94 -2.60
CA PHE A 96 10.96 4.33 -2.95
C PHE A 96 11.98 3.49 -2.18
N ALA A 97 13.13 3.23 -2.81
CA ALA A 97 14.27 2.65 -2.12
C ALA A 97 14.70 3.54 -0.95
N GLU A 98 15.18 2.92 0.13
CA GLU A 98 15.71 3.64 1.28
C GLU A 98 16.83 4.58 0.83
N LYS A 99 16.71 5.87 1.15
CA LYS A 99 17.72 6.85 0.80
C LYS A 99 18.97 6.57 1.64
N HIS A 100 20.07 6.29 0.95
CA HIS A 100 21.39 6.36 1.57
C HIS A 100 21.81 7.83 1.57
N ASP A 101 21.72 8.48 2.74
CA ASP A 101 22.26 9.82 2.92
C ASP A 101 23.77 9.85 2.65
N GLN A 102 24.33 11.04 2.47
CA GLN A 102 25.76 11.27 2.23
C GLN A 102 26.61 10.48 3.24
N LEU A 103 27.17 9.35 2.79
CA LEU A 103 27.87 8.38 3.64
C LEU A 103 29.23 8.89 4.13
N PHE A 104 29.79 9.88 3.45
CA PHE A 104 31.12 10.41 3.71
C PHE A 104 31.06 11.90 3.93
N THR A 105 31.67 12.37 5.01
CA THR A 105 31.87 13.80 5.22
C THR A 105 33.02 14.32 4.34
N ARG A 106 33.05 15.63 4.10
CA ARG A 106 34.15 16.25 3.33
C ARG A 106 35.51 16.06 4.01
N GLU A 107 35.53 15.83 5.31
CA GLU A 107 36.72 15.59 6.13
C GLU A 107 37.28 14.17 5.95
N GLU A 108 36.42 13.22 5.61
CA GLU A 108 36.76 11.83 5.28
C GLU A 108 37.15 11.65 3.81
N ALA A 109 37.14 12.74 3.03
CA ALA A 109 37.59 12.70 1.65
C ALA A 109 39.09 12.34 1.59
N PRO A 110 39.50 11.40 0.72
CA PRO A 110 40.90 10.98 0.61
C PRO A 110 41.84 12.11 0.18
N ILE A 111 41.29 13.19 -0.38
CA ILE A 111 42.02 14.39 -0.77
C ILE A 111 41.45 15.56 0.01
N LYS A 112 42.24 16.10 0.94
CA LYS A 112 41.87 17.31 1.68
C LYS A 112 42.04 18.53 0.75
N PRO A 113 41.03 19.41 0.64
CA PRO A 113 41.17 20.64 -0.14
C PRO A 113 42.29 21.49 0.45
N ARG A 114 43.20 22.00 -0.39
CA ARG A 114 44.20 22.98 0.05
C ARG A 114 43.46 24.27 0.42
N THR A 115 43.67 24.71 1.66
CA THR A 115 43.25 26.02 2.18
C THR A 115 43.93 27.15 1.43
#